data_AF-A0A2P4UEU8-F1
#
_entry.id   AF-A0A2P4UEU8-F1
#
_cell.length_a   1.000
_cell.length_b   1.000
_cell.length_c   1.000
_cell.angle_alpha   90.00
_cell.angle_beta   90.00
_cell.angle_gamma   90.00
#
_symmetry.space_group_name_H-M   'P 1'
#
loop_
_entity.id
_entity.type
_entity.pdbx_description
1 polymer ?
#
loop_
_entity_poly.entity_id
_entity_poly.type
_entity_poly.pdbx_seq_one_letter_code
_entity_poly.pdbx_strand_id
1 'polypeptide(L)'
;MLMNNASVLHGRIAALIEQSYDLERAAPRTQAREIHGLADAYHAWYAEVMHTFEEAFQDRIFRQRQILSQVEPMVGGPSGTGIALLERLCRNFPRFLAPLQGRMPGRRPFAVRDAVDFHDAVHALLNAFFDDVEVREVVPDRLGARPRGDFLLRAERVAVQPRTVRAGADTEFLAEEVAYDFPYYAAHPSCDALVVLVHDPDRALENARGLERRLTCRHDGLFVHLYVTP
;
A
#
# COMPACT_ATOMS: atom_id res chain seq x y z
N MET A 1 30.80 3.57 3.39
CA MET A 1 31.02 4.31 2.13
C MET A 1 30.08 3.88 1.00
N LEU A 2 29.54 2.66 0.99
CA LEU A 2 28.56 2.16 0.00
C LEU A 2 27.14 2.73 0.12
N MET A 3 26.68 3.12 1.31
CA MET A 3 25.29 3.61 1.53
C MET A 3 25.02 5.05 1.03
N ASN A 4 26.06 5.88 0.85
CA ASN A 4 25.89 7.24 0.32
C ASN A 4 25.63 7.24 -1.19
N ASN A 5 26.10 6.20 -1.90
CA ASN A 5 25.86 6.06 -3.33
C ASN A 5 24.42 5.65 -3.62
N ALA A 6 23.78 4.84 -2.77
CA ALA A 6 22.41 4.36 -2.99
C ALA A 6 21.35 5.47 -2.93
N SER A 7 21.48 6.44 -2.00
CA SER A 7 20.56 7.59 -1.93
C SER A 7 20.70 8.53 -3.13
N VAL A 8 21.93 8.71 -3.63
CA VAL A 8 22.21 9.53 -4.82
C VAL A 8 21.75 8.80 -6.09
N LEU A 9 21.91 7.48 -6.14
CA LEU A 9 21.39 6.64 -7.23
C LEU A 9 19.86 6.68 -7.25
N HIS A 10 19.21 6.58 -6.08
CA HIS A 10 17.76 6.63 -5.93
C HIS A 10 17.18 7.97 -6.38
N GLY A 11 17.78 9.10 -5.96
CA GLY A 11 17.35 10.43 -6.41
C GLY A 11 17.53 10.63 -7.93
N ARG A 12 18.58 10.05 -8.51
CA ARG A 12 18.82 10.08 -9.97
C ARG A 12 17.84 9.19 -10.73
N ILE A 13 17.51 8.01 -10.21
CA ILE A 13 16.57 7.07 -10.82
C ILE A 13 15.14 7.64 -10.75
N ALA A 14 14.73 8.22 -9.61
CA ALA A 14 13.43 8.89 -9.48
C ALA A 14 13.28 10.08 -10.45
N ALA A 15 14.32 10.90 -10.59
CA ALA A 15 14.33 12.02 -11.54
C ALA A 15 14.34 11.57 -13.01
N LEU A 16 15.00 10.45 -13.32
CA LEU A 16 14.99 9.85 -14.66
C LEU A 16 13.64 9.21 -14.99
N ILE A 17 12.94 8.65 -13.99
CA ILE A 17 11.58 8.13 -14.12
C ILE A 17 10.60 9.29 -14.37
N GLU A 18 10.70 10.40 -13.64
CA GLU A 18 9.94 11.63 -13.92
C GLU A 18 10.22 12.19 -15.31
N GLN A 19 11.48 12.22 -15.76
CA GLN A 19 11.83 12.62 -17.13
C GLN A 19 11.35 11.61 -18.20
N SER A 20 11.27 10.32 -17.89
CA SER A 20 10.75 9.33 -18.85
C SER A 20 9.25 9.46 -19.09
N TYR A 21 8.47 9.88 -18.09
CA TYR A 21 7.04 10.15 -18.25
C TYR A 21 6.75 11.30 -19.23
N ASP A 22 7.65 12.29 -19.31
CA ASP A 22 7.57 13.36 -20.32
C ASP A 22 8.07 12.92 -21.71
N LEU A 23 8.98 11.95 -21.78
CA LEU A 23 9.63 11.49 -23.01
C LEU A 23 8.86 10.38 -23.76
N GLU A 24 7.96 9.64 -23.11
CA GLU A 24 7.18 8.58 -23.75
C GLU A 24 6.20 9.08 -24.83
N ARG A 25 5.96 10.40 -24.92
CA ARG A 25 5.24 11.01 -26.05
C ARG A 25 6.13 11.33 -27.27
N ALA A 26 7.44 11.10 -27.20
CA ALA A 26 8.36 11.46 -28.29
C ALA A 26 9.63 10.58 -28.49
N ALA A 27 9.96 9.63 -27.62
CA ALA A 27 11.27 8.98 -27.65
C ALA A 27 11.37 7.68 -28.49
N PRO A 28 12.46 7.48 -29.27
CA PRO A 28 12.68 6.28 -30.08
C PRO A 28 13.06 5.02 -29.26
N ARG A 29 12.69 3.84 -29.80
CA ARG A 29 12.71 2.47 -29.21
C ARG A 29 13.96 2.02 -28.43
N THR A 30 15.10 2.66 -28.59
CA THR A 30 16.35 2.32 -27.89
C THR A 30 16.30 2.74 -26.41
N GLN A 31 15.62 3.85 -26.10
CA GLN A 31 15.53 4.41 -24.75
C GLN A 31 14.55 3.62 -23.85
N ALA A 32 13.54 2.98 -24.45
CA ALA A 32 12.59 2.09 -23.75
C ALA A 32 13.26 0.83 -23.15
N ARG A 33 14.35 0.32 -23.76
CA ARG A 33 15.09 -0.83 -23.24
C ARG A 33 15.90 -0.51 -21.99
N GLU A 34 16.44 0.70 -21.88
CA GLU A 34 17.16 1.16 -20.68
C GLU A 34 16.18 1.39 -19.51
N ILE A 35 14.98 1.88 -19.80
CA ILE A 35 13.91 2.06 -18.80
C ILE A 35 13.46 0.72 -18.21
N HIS A 36 13.23 -0.30 -19.05
CA HIS A 36 12.89 -1.64 -18.56
C HIS A 36 14.01 -2.28 -17.72
N GLY A 37 15.27 -2.11 -18.10
CA GLY A 37 16.40 -2.62 -17.30
C GLY A 37 16.52 -1.98 -15.92
N LEU A 38 16.07 -0.74 -15.74
CA LEU A 38 16.02 -0.06 -14.44
C LEU A 38 14.88 -0.57 -13.55
N ALA A 39 13.73 -0.93 -14.13
CA ALA A 39 12.62 -1.54 -13.41
C ALA A 39 13.01 -2.93 -12.88
N ASP A 40 13.65 -3.76 -13.70
CA ASP A 40 14.12 -5.10 -13.30
C ASP A 40 15.15 -5.02 -12.15
N ALA A 41 16.06 -4.05 -12.21
CA ALA A 41 17.05 -3.82 -11.15
C ALA A 41 16.40 -3.35 -9.83
N TYR A 42 15.32 -2.55 -9.91
CA TYR A 42 14.53 -2.14 -8.74
C TYR A 42 13.80 -3.34 -8.11
N HIS A 43 13.20 -4.20 -8.94
CA HIS A 43 12.50 -5.40 -8.48
C HIS A 43 13.45 -6.42 -7.82
N ALA A 44 14.65 -6.62 -8.36
CA ALA A 44 15.66 -7.49 -7.78
C ALA A 44 16.13 -7.00 -6.41
N TRP A 45 16.37 -5.69 -6.26
CA TRP A 45 16.71 -5.08 -4.98
C TRP A 45 15.57 -5.15 -3.96
N TYR A 46 14.32 -4.97 -4.40
CA TYR A 46 13.14 -5.08 -3.54
C TYR A 46 12.99 -6.49 -2.94
N ALA A 47 13.20 -7.54 -3.74
CA ALA A 47 13.16 -8.93 -3.28
C ALA A 47 14.21 -9.22 -2.18
N GLU A 48 15.41 -8.64 -2.29
CA GLU A 48 16.49 -8.82 -1.32
C GLU A 48 16.19 -8.13 0.04
N VAL A 49 15.58 -6.94 0.01
CA VAL A 49 15.19 -6.20 1.23
C VAL A 49 13.97 -6.84 1.93
N MET A 50 13.03 -7.42 1.17
CA MET A 50 11.86 -8.09 1.74
C MET A 50 12.21 -9.41 2.45
N HIS A 51 13.21 -10.14 1.96
CA HIS A 51 13.66 -11.39 2.61
C HIS A 51 14.14 -11.19 4.05
N THR A 52 14.71 -10.01 4.38
CA THR A 52 15.17 -9.71 5.75
C THR A 52 14.04 -9.38 6.72
N PHE A 53 12.85 -9.04 6.22
CA PHE A 53 11.67 -8.76 7.04
C PHE A 53 10.98 -10.05 7.51
N GLU A 54 10.90 -11.05 6.63
CA GLU A 54 10.25 -12.35 6.89
C GLU A 54 10.90 -13.10 8.07
N GLU A 55 12.23 -13.13 8.13
CA GLU A 55 12.96 -13.86 9.19
C GLU A 55 12.81 -13.24 10.59
N ALA A 56 12.56 -11.93 10.70
CA ALA A 56 12.62 -11.21 11.97
C ALA A 56 11.27 -11.14 12.71
N PHE A 57 10.14 -11.21 11.99
CA PHE A 57 8.82 -10.90 12.54
C PHE A 57 7.84 -12.07 12.60
N GLN A 58 8.03 -13.11 11.78
CA GLN A 58 7.09 -14.24 11.70
C GLN A 58 6.89 -14.94 13.06
N ASP A 59 7.95 -15.23 13.80
CA ASP A 59 7.83 -16.17 14.93
C ASP A 59 7.04 -15.64 16.15
N ARG A 60 7.00 -14.31 16.36
CA ARG A 60 6.35 -13.71 17.55
C ARG A 60 4.89 -13.30 17.32
N ILE A 61 4.54 -12.89 16.10
CA ILE A 61 3.17 -12.50 15.77
C ILE A 61 2.28 -13.74 15.58
N PHE A 62 2.84 -14.83 15.04
CA PHE A 62 2.11 -16.08 14.81
C PHE A 62 1.50 -16.70 16.07
N ARG A 63 2.13 -16.55 17.25
CA ARG A 63 1.54 -17.04 18.53
C ARG A 63 0.26 -16.29 18.93
N GLN A 64 0.13 -15.02 18.55
CA GLN A 64 -1.06 -14.24 18.85
C GLN A 64 -2.26 -14.69 17.98
N ARG A 65 -1.98 -15.18 16.77
CA ARG A 65 -2.97 -15.63 15.79
C ARG A 65 -3.66 -16.94 16.20
N GLN A 66 -2.95 -17.86 16.86
CA GLN A 66 -3.56 -19.09 17.40
C GLN A 66 -4.67 -18.84 18.44
N ILE A 67 -4.65 -17.69 19.12
CA ILE A 67 -5.69 -17.36 20.10
C ILE A 67 -6.93 -16.76 19.41
N LEU A 68 -6.74 -16.03 18.31
CA LEU A 68 -7.83 -15.37 17.58
C LEU A 68 -8.52 -16.32 16.58
N SER A 69 -7.79 -17.23 15.94
CA SER A 69 -8.38 -18.23 15.03
C SER A 69 -9.29 -19.23 15.76
N GLN A 70 -9.08 -19.44 17.06
CA GLN A 70 -9.98 -20.27 17.88
C GLN A 70 -11.33 -19.61 18.19
N VAL A 71 -11.54 -18.36 17.78
CA VAL A 71 -12.82 -17.62 17.97
C VAL A 71 -13.58 -17.46 16.64
N GLU A 72 -12.97 -17.78 15.50
CA GLU A 72 -13.50 -17.53 14.15
C GLU A 72 -14.82 -18.22 13.75
N PRO A 73 -15.21 -19.42 14.25
CA PRO A 73 -16.44 -20.05 13.77
C PRO A 73 -17.74 -19.36 14.23
N MET A 74 -17.67 -18.33 15.08
CA MET A 74 -18.85 -17.72 15.70
C MET A 74 -19.38 -16.46 14.99
N VAL A 75 -18.70 -15.93 13.97
CA VAL A 75 -19.13 -14.71 13.25
C VAL A 75 -18.96 -14.87 11.73
N GLY A 76 -20.01 -15.39 11.09
CA GLY A 76 -20.35 -15.30 9.66
C GLY A 76 -19.23 -15.18 8.62
N GLY A 77 -18.89 -16.30 7.97
CA GLY A 77 -18.27 -16.42 6.65
C GLY A 77 -16.87 -15.80 6.45
N PRO A 78 -15.99 -16.40 5.64
CA PRO A 78 -14.60 -15.96 5.48
C PRO A 78 -14.43 -14.49 5.06
N SER A 79 -15.34 -13.95 4.23
CA SER A 79 -15.27 -12.56 3.75
C SER A 79 -15.68 -11.51 4.80
N GLY A 80 -16.62 -11.83 5.70
CA GLY A 80 -17.09 -10.90 6.74
C GLY A 80 -16.04 -10.69 7.84
N THR A 81 -15.33 -11.76 8.20
CA THR A 81 -14.25 -11.72 9.19
C THR A 81 -13.02 -10.98 8.66
N GLY A 82 -12.64 -11.19 7.39
CA GLY A 82 -11.49 -10.54 6.75
C GLY A 82 -11.62 -9.01 6.69
N ILE A 83 -12.77 -8.50 6.27
CA ILE A 83 -13.05 -7.05 6.22
C ILE A 83 -13.03 -6.44 7.63
N ALA A 84 -13.65 -7.11 8.62
CA ALA A 84 -13.64 -6.64 10.00
C ALA A 84 -12.23 -6.59 10.60
N LEU A 85 -11.36 -7.55 10.23
CA LEU A 85 -9.95 -7.53 10.61
C LEU A 85 -9.22 -6.36 9.92
N LEU A 86 -9.39 -6.18 8.61
CA LEU A 86 -8.80 -5.06 7.88
C LEU A 86 -9.22 -3.70 8.46
N GLU A 87 -10.49 -3.51 8.78
CA GLU A 87 -10.96 -2.31 9.47
C GLU A 87 -10.16 -2.08 10.77
N ARG A 88 -10.03 -3.12 11.59
CA ARG A 88 -9.26 -3.01 12.84
C ARG A 88 -7.79 -2.69 12.58
N LEU A 89 -7.16 -3.29 11.57
CA LEU A 89 -5.77 -3.03 11.20
C LEU A 89 -5.59 -1.57 10.73
N CYS A 90 -6.45 -1.11 9.82
CA CYS A 90 -6.47 0.26 9.31
C CYS A 90 -6.67 1.29 10.43
N ARG A 91 -7.66 1.10 11.30
CA ARG A 91 -7.95 2.01 12.42
C ARG A 91 -6.85 2.02 13.49
N ASN A 92 -6.10 0.92 13.63
CA ASN A 92 -4.99 0.81 14.59
C ASN A 92 -3.61 1.06 13.95
N PHE A 93 -3.55 1.48 12.68
CA PHE A 93 -2.29 1.71 11.98
C PHE A 93 -1.35 2.69 12.71
N PRO A 94 -1.81 3.79 13.34
CA PRO A 94 -0.93 4.65 14.14
C PRO A 94 -0.30 3.93 15.33
N ARG A 95 -1.03 2.98 15.95
CA ARG A 95 -0.52 2.19 17.08
C ARG A 95 0.51 1.16 16.62
N PHE A 96 0.37 0.66 15.40
CA PHE A 96 1.37 -0.18 14.76
C PHE A 96 2.66 0.60 14.47
N LEU A 97 2.57 1.83 13.95
CA LEU A 97 3.73 2.67 13.67
C LEU A 97 4.43 3.22 14.91
N ALA A 98 3.69 3.55 15.97
CA ALA A 98 4.21 4.21 17.17
C ALA A 98 5.50 3.57 17.75
N PRO A 99 5.59 2.24 17.98
CA PRO A 99 6.82 1.61 18.48
C PRO A 99 7.96 1.56 17.44
N LEU A 100 7.64 1.62 16.15
CA LEU A 100 8.63 1.64 15.07
C LEU A 100 9.30 3.03 14.93
N GLN A 101 8.56 4.08 15.29
CA GLN A 101 9.01 5.47 15.30
C GLN A 101 9.64 5.88 16.65
N GLY A 102 9.04 5.48 17.78
CA GLY A 102 9.47 5.79 19.14
C GLY A 102 10.49 4.81 19.69
N ARG A 103 11.68 4.73 19.08
CA ARG A 103 12.71 3.75 19.44
C ARG A 103 13.61 4.21 20.59
N MET A 104 14.30 3.24 21.22
CA MET A 104 15.34 3.50 22.23
C MET A 104 16.44 4.45 21.72
N PRO A 105 17.05 5.27 22.60
CA PRO A 105 18.13 6.18 22.24
C PRO A 105 19.24 5.49 21.44
N GLY A 106 19.70 6.13 20.37
CA GLY A 106 20.74 5.60 19.48
C GLY A 106 20.26 4.62 18.40
N ARG A 107 18.95 4.33 18.31
CA ARG A 107 18.38 3.52 17.22
C ARG A 107 17.65 4.40 16.21
N ARG A 108 17.92 4.19 14.91
CA ARG A 108 17.23 4.91 13.83
C ARG A 108 15.76 4.45 13.75
N PRO A 109 14.78 5.36 13.79
CA PRO A 109 13.38 5.01 13.64
C PRO A 109 13.06 4.56 12.22
N PHE A 110 12.05 3.71 12.08
CA PHE A 110 11.38 3.53 10.80
C PHE A 110 10.44 4.72 10.63
N ALA A 111 10.78 5.63 9.72
CA ALA A 111 10.00 6.84 9.45
C ALA A 111 9.24 6.63 8.15
N VAL A 112 7.92 6.82 8.18
CA VAL A 112 7.07 6.83 6.99
C VAL A 112 7.16 8.23 6.38
N ARG A 113 7.96 8.41 5.32
CA ARG A 113 8.21 9.74 4.71
C ARG A 113 7.42 9.94 3.42
N ASP A 114 7.08 8.84 2.76
CA ASP A 114 6.42 8.87 1.46
C ASP A 114 5.52 7.65 1.24
N ALA A 115 4.95 7.59 0.05
CA ALA A 115 4.08 6.50 -0.39
C ALA A 115 4.76 5.14 -0.40
N VAL A 116 6.08 5.09 -0.59
CA VAL A 116 6.85 3.84 -0.62
C VAL A 116 7.04 3.31 0.79
N ASP A 117 7.49 4.14 1.73
CA ASP A 117 7.62 3.74 3.13
C ASP A 117 6.25 3.32 3.72
N PHE A 118 5.18 4.00 3.31
CA PHE A 118 3.83 3.67 3.73
C PHE A 118 3.36 2.34 3.14
N HIS A 119 3.62 2.10 1.86
CA HIS A 119 3.33 0.84 1.19
C HIS A 119 4.06 -0.33 1.86
N ASP A 120 5.34 -0.18 2.19
CA ASP A 120 6.13 -1.18 2.93
C ASP A 120 5.53 -1.49 4.30
N ALA A 121 5.12 -0.46 5.04
CA ALA A 121 4.50 -0.61 6.35
C ALA A 121 3.15 -1.34 6.28
N VAL A 122 2.33 -1.04 5.26
CA VAL A 122 1.08 -1.76 5.02
C VAL A 122 1.35 -3.19 4.61
N HIS A 123 2.30 -3.44 3.71
CA HIS A 123 2.67 -4.79 3.27
C HIS A 123 3.12 -5.66 4.46
N ALA A 124 4.01 -5.12 5.29
CA ALA A 124 4.47 -5.72 6.53
C ALA A 124 3.30 -6.08 7.47
N LEU A 125 2.35 -5.14 7.63
CA LEU A 125 1.18 -5.36 8.45
C LEU A 125 0.24 -6.42 7.86
N LEU A 126 0.06 -6.47 6.54
CA LEU A 126 -0.79 -7.48 5.91
C LEU A 126 -0.18 -8.89 6.03
N ASN A 127 1.11 -9.06 5.73
CA ASN A 127 1.79 -10.35 5.87
C ASN A 127 1.81 -10.89 7.30
N ALA A 128 1.67 -10.01 8.30
CA ALA A 128 1.55 -10.41 9.69
C ALA A 128 0.21 -11.11 10.01
N PHE A 129 -0.84 -10.91 9.20
CA PHE A 129 -2.20 -11.38 9.48
C PHE A 129 -2.81 -12.27 8.39
N PHE A 130 -2.33 -12.18 7.15
CA PHE A 130 -2.86 -12.91 6.00
C PHE A 130 -1.80 -13.83 5.40
N ASP A 131 -2.21 -15.03 4.98
CA ASP A 131 -1.28 -16.07 4.47
C ASP A 131 -0.90 -15.86 2.99
N ASP A 132 -1.77 -15.24 2.20
CA ASP A 132 -1.60 -15.04 0.75
C ASP A 132 -1.80 -13.56 0.39
N VAL A 133 -0.73 -12.78 0.54
CA VAL A 133 -0.67 -11.36 0.18
C VAL A 133 0.07 -11.21 -1.14
N GLU A 134 -0.66 -11.03 -2.23
CA GLU A 134 -0.07 -10.82 -3.55
C GLU A 134 0.12 -9.33 -3.82
N VAL A 135 1.34 -8.91 -4.18
CA VAL A 135 1.58 -7.57 -4.72
C VAL A 135 1.17 -7.56 -6.19
N ARG A 136 0.13 -6.79 -6.52
CA ARG A 136 -0.33 -6.67 -7.92
C ARG A 136 0.49 -5.63 -8.66
N GLU A 137 0.65 -5.83 -9.97
CA GLU A 137 1.21 -4.81 -10.86
C GLU A 137 0.29 -3.58 -10.92
N VAL A 138 0.90 -2.41 -11.10
CA VAL A 138 0.21 -1.13 -11.25
C VAL A 138 -0.65 -1.20 -12.51
N VAL A 139 -1.91 -0.78 -12.43
CA VAL A 139 -2.77 -0.69 -13.62
C VAL A 139 -2.11 0.29 -14.62
N PRO A 140 -1.76 -0.16 -15.85
CA PRO A 140 -0.87 0.60 -16.75
C PRO A 140 -1.37 1.98 -17.21
N ASP A 141 -2.69 2.23 -17.15
CA ASP A 141 -3.32 3.47 -17.64
C ASP A 141 -3.71 4.45 -16.52
N ARG A 142 -3.12 4.33 -15.34
CA ARG A 142 -3.39 5.24 -14.21
C ARG A 142 -2.81 6.64 -14.46
N LEU A 143 -3.61 7.67 -14.28
CA LEU A 143 -3.12 9.05 -14.10
C LEU A 143 -2.12 9.06 -12.92
N GLY A 144 -0.87 9.46 -13.18
CA GLY A 144 0.17 9.51 -12.15
C GLY A 144 0.69 8.14 -11.73
N ALA A 145 1.24 7.40 -12.70
CA ALA A 145 1.81 6.07 -12.54
C ALA A 145 2.59 5.91 -11.21
N ARG A 146 2.23 4.87 -10.46
CA ARG A 146 2.76 4.59 -9.13
C ARG A 146 3.95 3.66 -9.24
N PRO A 147 4.99 3.79 -8.39
CA PRO A 147 6.12 2.87 -8.40
C PRO A 147 5.75 1.46 -7.88
N ARG A 148 4.61 1.30 -7.19
CA ARG A 148 4.15 0.02 -6.62
C ARG A 148 2.64 -0.13 -6.70
N GLY A 149 2.18 -1.36 -6.96
CA GLY A 149 0.75 -1.65 -7.07
C GLY A 149 0.10 -2.05 -5.74
N ASP A 150 -1.19 -2.33 -5.83
CA ASP A 150 -2.05 -2.61 -4.68
C ASP A 150 -1.86 -4.07 -4.22
N PHE A 151 -2.40 -4.45 -3.06
CA PHE A 151 -2.33 -5.82 -2.55
C PHE A 151 -3.61 -6.59 -2.86
N LEU A 152 -3.52 -7.87 -3.19
CA LEU A 152 -4.67 -8.76 -3.29
C LEU A 152 -4.57 -9.85 -2.22
N LEU A 153 -5.62 -9.93 -1.39
CA LEU A 153 -5.83 -10.96 -0.39
C LEU A 153 -6.78 -11.99 -1.00
N ARG A 154 -6.23 -13.04 -1.62
CA ARG A 154 -7.00 -13.92 -2.53
C ARG A 154 -8.04 -14.75 -1.79
N ALA A 155 -7.72 -15.24 -0.60
CA ALA A 155 -8.63 -16.05 0.23
C ALA A 155 -9.81 -15.20 0.75
N GLU A 156 -9.54 -13.94 1.05
CA GLU A 156 -10.49 -12.96 1.56
C GLU A 156 -11.28 -12.29 0.43
N ARG A 157 -10.77 -12.38 -0.80
CA ARG A 157 -11.28 -11.71 -2.01
C ARG A 157 -11.31 -10.19 -1.85
N VAL A 158 -10.27 -9.62 -1.25
CA VAL A 158 -10.15 -8.19 -0.96
C VAL A 158 -8.90 -7.61 -1.60
N ALA A 159 -9.05 -6.49 -2.32
CA ALA A 159 -7.92 -5.65 -2.70
C ALA A 159 -7.65 -4.60 -1.61
N VAL A 160 -6.39 -4.37 -1.26
CA VAL A 160 -5.97 -3.33 -0.32
C VAL A 160 -5.10 -2.31 -1.04
N GLN A 161 -5.52 -1.05 -1.00
CA GLN A 161 -4.93 0.04 -1.73
C GLN A 161 -4.37 1.11 -0.78
N PRO A 162 -3.04 1.18 -0.60
CA PRO A 162 -2.40 2.26 0.16
C PRO A 162 -2.40 3.57 -0.63
N ARG A 163 -2.67 4.67 0.07
CA ARG A 163 -2.59 6.05 -0.43
C ARG A 163 -1.94 6.93 0.63
N THR A 164 -1.22 7.96 0.21
CA THR A 164 -0.65 8.97 1.12
C THR A 164 -1.05 10.34 0.64
N VAL A 165 -1.32 11.25 1.57
CA VAL A 165 -1.53 12.68 1.31
C VAL A 165 -0.50 13.50 2.05
N ARG A 166 -0.27 14.73 1.58
CA ARG A 166 0.65 15.71 2.17
C ARG A 166 -0.04 17.06 2.27
N ALA A 167 0.59 17.99 2.99
CA ALA A 167 0.12 19.37 3.07
C ALA A 167 -0.25 19.94 1.68
N GLY A 168 -1.45 20.52 1.59
CA GLY A 168 -2.01 21.06 0.34
C GLY A 168 -2.67 20.03 -0.58
N ALA A 169 -2.93 18.81 -0.10
CA ALA A 169 -3.66 17.81 -0.86
C ALA A 169 -5.08 18.26 -1.22
N ASP A 170 -5.45 18.06 -2.49
CA ASP A 170 -6.81 18.25 -2.96
C ASP A 170 -7.65 17.00 -2.63
N THR A 171 -8.65 17.19 -1.77
CA THR A 171 -9.54 16.12 -1.31
C THR A 171 -10.41 15.58 -2.45
N GLU A 172 -10.81 16.42 -3.41
CA GLU A 172 -11.60 15.97 -4.55
C GLU A 172 -10.74 15.23 -5.55
N PHE A 173 -9.52 15.70 -5.81
CA PHE A 173 -8.57 14.96 -6.65
C PHE A 173 -8.28 13.56 -6.10
N LEU A 174 -8.04 13.43 -4.79
CA LEU A 174 -7.88 12.11 -4.15
C LEU A 174 -9.14 11.24 -4.32
N ALA A 175 -10.32 11.85 -4.22
CA ALA A 175 -11.56 11.11 -4.35
C ALA A 175 -11.79 10.58 -5.78
N GLU A 176 -11.50 11.40 -6.79
CA GLU A 176 -11.53 11.02 -8.19
C GLU A 176 -10.52 9.92 -8.50
N GLU A 177 -9.30 10.05 -7.98
CA GLU A 177 -8.23 9.07 -8.12
C GLU A 177 -8.62 7.71 -7.52
N VAL A 178 -9.25 7.69 -6.34
CA VAL A 178 -9.75 6.47 -5.70
C VAL A 178 -10.92 5.87 -6.49
N ALA A 179 -11.89 6.70 -6.89
CA ALA A 179 -13.08 6.25 -7.62
C ALA A 179 -12.73 5.69 -9.01
N TYR A 180 -11.67 6.18 -9.63
CA TYR A 180 -11.18 5.70 -10.93
C TYR A 180 -10.84 4.20 -10.90
N ASP A 181 -10.38 3.67 -9.77
CA ASP A 181 -10.03 2.26 -9.61
C ASP A 181 -11.25 1.34 -9.41
N PHE A 182 -12.45 1.86 -9.12
CA PHE A 182 -13.61 1.02 -8.77
C PHE A 182 -14.03 0.06 -9.89
N PRO A 183 -14.17 0.49 -11.16
CA PRO A 183 -14.60 -0.42 -12.23
C PRO A 183 -13.58 -1.54 -12.47
N TYR A 184 -12.29 -1.24 -12.30
CA TYR A 184 -11.22 -2.22 -12.43
C TYR A 184 -11.35 -3.33 -11.39
N TYR A 185 -11.57 -2.96 -10.12
CA TYR A 185 -11.74 -3.93 -9.04
C TYR A 185 -13.08 -4.66 -9.09
N ALA A 186 -14.16 -3.99 -9.50
CA ALA A 186 -15.47 -4.60 -9.67
C ALA A 186 -15.46 -5.70 -10.75
N ALA A 187 -14.66 -5.53 -11.80
CA ALA A 187 -14.49 -6.53 -12.84
C ALA A 187 -13.51 -7.68 -12.47
N HIS A 188 -12.77 -7.56 -11.36
CA HIS A 188 -11.71 -8.51 -11.04
C HIS A 188 -12.29 -9.80 -10.40
N PRO A 189 -12.06 -10.99 -11.00
CA PRO A 189 -12.79 -12.22 -10.64
C PRO A 189 -12.52 -12.73 -9.22
N SER A 190 -11.43 -12.29 -8.60
CA SER A 190 -11.03 -12.63 -7.24
C SER A 190 -11.18 -11.48 -6.24
N CYS A 191 -11.98 -10.46 -6.56
CA CYS A 191 -12.14 -9.26 -5.74
C CYS A 191 -13.63 -8.93 -5.55
N ASP A 192 -14.11 -9.02 -4.32
CA ASP A 192 -15.47 -8.60 -3.95
C ASP A 192 -15.46 -7.28 -3.16
N ALA A 193 -14.29 -6.88 -2.63
CA ALA A 193 -14.13 -5.64 -1.89
C ALA A 193 -12.79 -4.94 -2.16
N LEU A 194 -12.81 -3.62 -2.06
CA LEU A 194 -11.65 -2.73 -2.10
C LEU A 194 -11.53 -1.98 -0.77
N VAL A 195 -10.40 -2.12 -0.09
CA VAL A 195 -10.05 -1.37 1.11
C VAL A 195 -8.99 -0.34 0.75
N VAL A 196 -9.33 0.94 0.82
CA VAL A 196 -8.41 2.05 0.60
C VAL A 196 -7.95 2.59 1.95
N LEU A 197 -6.64 2.54 2.21
CA LEU A 197 -6.04 3.10 3.41
C LEU A 197 -5.23 4.35 3.03
N VAL A 198 -5.68 5.51 3.48
CA VAL A 198 -5.06 6.81 3.25
C VAL A 198 -4.26 7.23 4.48
N HIS A 199 -2.97 7.47 4.34
CA HIS A 199 -2.12 8.08 5.36
C HIS A 199 -2.07 9.60 5.19
N ASP A 200 -2.53 10.32 6.20
CA ASP A 200 -2.60 11.76 6.29
C ASP A 200 -1.86 12.29 7.55
N PRO A 201 -0.53 12.16 7.60
CA PRO A 201 0.24 12.49 8.80
C PRO A 201 0.14 13.96 9.19
N ASP A 202 -0.04 14.85 8.20
CA ASP A 202 -0.13 16.29 8.39
C ASP A 202 -1.57 16.78 8.62
N ARG A 203 -2.57 15.87 8.57
CA ARG A 203 -4.01 16.21 8.61
C ARG A 203 -4.41 17.23 7.54
N ALA A 204 -3.89 17.03 6.34
CA ALA A 204 -4.14 17.86 5.16
C ALA A 204 -5.59 17.75 4.66
N LEU A 205 -6.29 16.64 4.93
CA LEU A 205 -7.68 16.46 4.55
C LEU A 205 -8.62 17.17 5.53
N GLU A 206 -9.21 18.29 5.10
CA GLU A 206 -10.10 19.12 5.94
C GLU A 206 -11.29 18.33 6.54
N ASN A 207 -11.84 17.37 5.78
CA ASN A 207 -12.96 16.54 6.21
C ASN A 207 -12.73 15.05 5.90
N ALA A 208 -11.66 14.48 6.44
CA ALA A 208 -11.32 13.07 6.30
C ALA A 208 -12.50 12.11 6.58
N ARG A 209 -13.27 12.34 7.65
CA ARG A 209 -14.46 11.52 7.96
C ARG A 209 -15.58 11.65 6.94
N GLY A 210 -15.75 12.83 6.35
CA GLY A 210 -16.69 13.05 5.24
C GLY A 210 -16.27 12.27 4.01
N LEU A 211 -14.98 12.30 3.67
CA LEU A 211 -14.40 11.53 2.57
C LEU A 211 -14.60 10.03 2.78
N GLU A 212 -14.28 9.51 3.96
CA GLU A 212 -14.51 8.10 4.33
C GLU A 212 -15.95 7.68 4.07
N ARG A 213 -16.93 8.45 4.58
CA ARG A 213 -18.35 8.13 4.41
C ARG A 213 -18.83 8.23 2.97
N ARG A 214 -18.27 9.15 2.18
CA ARG A 214 -18.65 9.36 0.78
C ARG A 214 -18.16 8.22 -0.11
N LEU A 215 -16.93 7.77 0.10
CA LEU A 215 -16.29 6.74 -0.73
C LEU A 215 -16.46 5.32 -0.19
N THR A 216 -16.88 5.16 1.06
CA THR A 216 -17.36 3.86 1.56
C THR A 216 -18.74 3.59 1.00
N CYS A 217 -18.82 2.75 -0.04
CA CYS A 217 -20.04 2.52 -0.79
C CYS A 217 -20.06 1.13 -1.43
N ARG A 218 -21.15 0.84 -2.15
CA ARG A 218 -21.22 -0.30 -3.05
C ARG A 218 -21.25 0.21 -4.49
N HIS A 219 -20.38 -0.31 -5.34
CA HIS A 219 -20.24 0.08 -6.75
C HIS A 219 -20.15 -1.19 -7.61
N ASP A 220 -21.14 -1.41 -8.49
CA ASP A 220 -21.16 -2.56 -9.42
C ASP A 220 -20.82 -3.92 -8.77
N GLY A 221 -21.34 -4.14 -7.56
CA GLY A 221 -21.12 -5.37 -6.80
C GLY A 221 -19.91 -5.34 -5.87
N LEU A 222 -18.93 -4.46 -6.11
CA LEU A 222 -17.76 -4.22 -5.26
C LEU A 222 -18.15 -3.44 -4.00
N PHE A 223 -17.69 -3.90 -2.84
CA PHE A 223 -17.75 -3.14 -1.59
C PHE A 223 -16.48 -2.31 -1.41
N VAL A 224 -16.62 -0.99 -1.37
CA VAL A 224 -15.51 -0.08 -1.14
C VAL A 224 -15.52 0.38 0.31
N HIS A 225 -14.38 0.29 0.98
CA HIS A 225 -14.14 0.82 2.32
C HIS A 225 -12.96 1.77 2.28
N LEU A 226 -13.14 3.00 2.79
CA LEU A 226 -12.05 3.95 2.89
C LEU A 226 -11.77 4.28 4.35
N TYR A 227 -10.49 4.23 4.71
CA TYR A 227 -9.98 4.57 6.03
C TYR A 227 -8.89 5.63 5.91
N VAL A 228 -9.02 6.72 6.64
CA VAL A 228 -7.97 7.73 6.78
C VAL A 228 -7.30 7.55 8.14
N THR A 229 -5.97 7.43 8.12
CA THR A 229 -5.13 7.38 9.30
C THR A 229 -4.16 8.56 9.30
N PRO A 230 -3.94 9.24 10.44
CA PRO A 230 -2.77 10.10 10.59
C PRO A 230 -1.48 9.28 10.61
#